data_AF-A0AAU7CB88-F1
#
_entry.id   AF-A0AAU7CB88-F1
#
_cell.length_a   1.000
_cell.length_b   1.000
_cell.length_c   1.000
_cell.angle_alpha   90.00
_cell.angle_beta   90.00
_cell.angle_gamma   90.00
#
_symmetry.space_group_name_H-M   'P 1'
#
loop_
_entity.id
_entity.type
_entity.pdbx_description
1 polymer ?
#
loop_
_entity_poly.entity_id
_entity_poly.type
_entity_poly.pdbx_seq_one_letter_code
_entity_poly.pdbx_strand_id
1 'polypeptide(L)'
;MKANAHCLFQWVTRMAVLMAAGLIASPRPATAQEPPASATLEEIVLDAAKSIADLAGKESVMVGQIVPSKDLENSNGGPGIERLIEDSLRSLKTVTVLPNGASFEVTGSVFFVATPSQEPIEVGLKVIRLNLKLTKAATGEESSVPITRFIKNNTQIIRIVQPSGSLPLDPTKPDPEQRAERNKTIQELLKNPQSFIDPAHPSLVSSAKESPYKVEILAGPLGDGSVRPTRGRDATAETNGLPFVNIARGEVYEIRIHNTSPGEVAAQVFIDNIGVFAFSDDHDPNDPSRPKYSHVIIPGAKGGEAVVETIPGWHKSLKSEPNYQAFLVTAYGQGASSKLGQSAHGKVGVIQVLFSRCFALAQDGKSKSPGNETGFGPGRNIEQEEAHREIEPPIDSVSVRYTR
;
A
#
# COMPACT_ATOMS: atom_id res chain seq x y z
N MET A 1 -0.38 72.66 86.11
CA MET A 1 -1.62 71.90 85.85
C MET A 1 -1.24 70.67 85.04
N LYS A 2 -1.08 69.51 85.71
CA LYS A 2 -1.85 68.24 85.56
C LYS A 2 -1.88 67.68 84.12
N ALA A 3 -1.65 66.41 83.81
CA ALA A 3 -1.06 65.23 84.45
C ALA A 3 -1.00 64.10 83.38
N ASN A 4 0.11 63.35 83.36
CA ASN A 4 0.33 61.92 83.10
C ASN A 4 -0.75 60.95 82.51
N ALA A 5 -0.27 60.17 81.52
CA ALA A 5 -0.08 58.70 81.51
C ALA A 5 -1.08 57.72 80.84
N HIS A 6 -0.44 56.69 80.22
CA HIS A 6 -0.90 55.34 79.82
C HIS A 6 -1.84 55.22 78.61
N CYS A 7 -1.92 54.13 77.84
CA CYS A 7 -1.12 52.93 77.48
C CYS A 7 -2.10 52.09 76.62
N LEU A 8 -1.65 51.39 75.57
CA LEU A 8 -2.13 50.08 75.04
C LEU A 8 -2.16 49.96 73.49
N PHE A 9 -1.33 49.03 73.00
CA PHE A 9 -1.61 47.91 72.10
C PHE A 9 -2.81 47.95 71.12
N GLN A 10 -2.55 47.76 69.82
CA GLN A 10 -3.08 46.68 68.94
C GLN A 10 -2.67 46.93 67.47
N TRP A 11 -1.82 46.06 66.89
CA TRP A 11 -2.17 45.05 65.88
C TRP A 11 -2.85 45.59 64.60
N VAL A 12 -2.05 45.79 63.54
CA VAL A 12 -2.54 45.63 62.15
C VAL A 12 -1.53 44.81 61.34
N THR A 13 -2.09 43.72 60.84
CA THR A 13 -1.56 42.59 60.08
C THR A 13 -0.79 42.99 58.82
N ARG A 14 0.45 42.51 58.67
CA ARG A 14 1.17 42.48 57.39
C ARG A 14 0.59 41.36 56.52
N MET A 15 -0.09 41.73 55.45
CA MET A 15 -0.56 40.81 54.42
C MET A 15 0.63 40.45 53.51
N ALA A 16 1.23 39.28 53.72
CA ALA A 16 2.21 38.71 52.80
C ALA A 16 1.46 37.96 51.68
N VAL A 17 1.50 38.51 50.46
CA VAL A 17 1.03 37.84 49.26
C VAL A 17 2.12 36.87 48.81
N LEU A 18 1.95 35.59 49.11
CA LEU A 18 2.70 34.49 48.52
C LEU A 18 2.13 34.21 47.12
N MET A 19 2.77 34.76 46.08
CA MET A 19 2.55 34.30 44.71
C MET A 19 3.26 32.96 44.54
N ALA A 20 2.53 31.87 44.77
CA ALA A 20 2.92 30.55 44.33
C ALA A 20 2.76 30.48 42.80
N ALA A 21 3.85 30.74 42.08
CA ALA A 21 3.95 30.43 40.66
C ALA A 21 3.94 28.90 40.48
N GLY A 22 2.75 28.32 40.45
CA GLY A 22 2.55 26.95 40.02
C GLY A 22 2.92 26.84 38.55
N LEU A 23 4.12 26.32 38.27
CA LEU A 23 4.49 25.80 36.96
C LEU A 23 3.54 24.64 36.66
N ILE A 24 2.40 24.95 36.04
CA ILE A 24 1.58 23.96 35.36
C ILE A 24 2.43 23.48 34.19
N ALA A 25 3.16 22.39 34.41
CA ALA A 25 3.82 21.66 33.34
C ALA A 25 2.72 21.09 32.46
N SER A 26 2.34 21.84 31.42
CA SER A 26 1.47 21.32 30.37
C SER A 26 2.12 20.03 29.84
N PRO A 27 1.42 18.88 29.86
CA PRO A 27 1.96 17.66 29.30
C PRO A 27 2.31 17.96 27.84
N ARG A 28 3.60 17.88 27.49
CA ARG A 28 4.01 17.94 26.09
C ARG A 28 3.34 16.74 25.41
N PRO A 29 2.59 16.94 24.31
CA PRO A 29 2.05 15.82 23.56
C PRO A 29 3.21 14.89 23.24
N ALA A 30 3.05 13.60 23.54
CA ALA A 30 4.04 12.60 23.19
C ALA A 30 4.21 12.65 21.67
N THR A 31 5.34 13.17 21.21
CA THR A 31 5.68 13.14 19.79
C THR A 31 5.86 11.69 19.42
N ALA A 32 4.91 11.13 18.65
CA ALA A 32 5.05 9.79 18.11
C ALA A 32 6.40 9.70 17.39
N GLN A 33 7.20 8.70 17.74
CA GLN A 33 8.49 8.47 17.09
C GLN A 33 8.24 8.24 15.60
N GLU A 34 8.91 9.00 14.73
CA GLU A 34 8.77 8.77 13.29
C GLU A 34 9.22 7.34 12.95
N PRO A 35 8.44 6.59 12.16
CA PRO A 35 8.84 5.27 11.73
C PRO A 35 10.14 5.36 10.92
N PRO A 36 11.01 4.32 10.98
CA PRO A 36 12.23 4.30 10.21
C PRO A 36 11.92 4.41 8.71
N ALA A 37 12.87 4.92 7.92
CA ALA A 37 12.67 5.06 6.47
C ALA A 37 12.43 3.72 5.74
N SER A 38 12.83 2.60 6.37
CA SER A 38 12.60 1.23 5.90
C SER A 38 11.23 0.66 6.25
N ALA A 39 10.42 1.35 7.06
CA ALA A 39 9.13 0.85 7.49
C ALA A 39 8.21 0.53 6.31
N THR A 40 7.54 -0.62 6.41
CA THR A 40 6.53 -1.08 5.47
C THR A 40 5.24 -0.27 5.61
N LEU A 41 4.37 -0.35 4.60
CA LEU A 41 3.07 0.32 4.68
C LEU A 41 2.23 -0.27 5.82
N GLU A 42 2.30 -1.59 5.99
CA GLU A 42 1.61 -2.35 7.02
C GLU A 42 2.02 -1.91 8.44
N GLU A 43 3.33 -1.72 8.69
CA GLU A 43 3.82 -1.21 9.99
C GLU A 43 3.35 0.22 10.27
N ILE A 44 3.40 1.09 9.25
CA ILE A 44 2.96 2.48 9.37
C ILE A 44 1.46 2.56 9.64
N VAL A 45 0.66 1.72 8.97
CA VAL A 45 -0.78 1.65 9.17
C VAL A 45 -1.12 1.01 10.51
N LEU A 46 -0.39 -0.01 10.97
CA LEU A 46 -0.55 -0.58 12.30
C LEU A 46 -0.31 0.45 13.40
N ASP A 47 0.72 1.29 13.24
CA ASP A 47 0.99 2.38 14.17
C ASP A 47 -0.13 3.44 14.17
N ALA A 48 -0.69 3.76 13.00
CA ALA A 48 -1.87 4.61 12.91
C ALA A 48 -3.09 3.96 13.60
N ALA A 49 -3.31 2.66 13.41
CA ALA A 49 -4.40 1.91 14.03
C ALA A 49 -4.29 1.88 15.56
N LYS A 50 -3.08 1.79 16.12
CA LYS A 50 -2.85 1.93 17.57
C LYS A 50 -3.30 3.30 18.07
N SER A 51 -2.90 4.37 17.38
CA SER A 51 -3.33 5.74 17.73
C SER A 51 -4.86 5.91 17.64
N ILE A 52 -5.49 5.32 16.63
CA ILE A 52 -6.95 5.30 16.49
C ILE A 52 -7.60 4.57 17.68
N ALA A 53 -7.11 3.38 18.01
CA ALA A 53 -7.65 2.58 19.10
C ALA A 53 -7.50 3.27 20.46
N ASP A 54 -6.35 3.90 20.71
CA ASP A 54 -6.11 4.66 21.95
C ASP A 54 -7.08 5.83 22.10
N LEU A 55 -7.37 6.55 21.00
CA LEU A 55 -8.31 7.67 20.99
C LEU A 55 -9.78 7.21 21.11
N ALA A 56 -10.14 6.09 20.49
CA ALA A 56 -11.49 5.52 20.55
C ALA A 56 -11.77 4.77 21.88
N GLY A 57 -10.72 4.39 22.61
CA GLY A 57 -10.82 3.61 23.84
C GLY A 57 -11.38 2.21 23.57
N LYS A 58 -12.53 1.89 24.18
CA LYS A 58 -13.24 0.60 23.99
C LYS A 58 -14.48 0.73 23.10
N GLU A 59 -14.73 1.92 22.55
CA GLU A 59 -15.89 2.15 21.70
C GLU A 59 -15.71 1.48 20.33
N SER A 60 -16.81 1.38 19.57
CA SER A 60 -16.76 0.79 18.24
C SER A 60 -16.21 1.78 17.21
N VAL A 61 -15.47 1.27 16.23
CA VAL A 61 -14.85 2.05 15.15
C VAL A 61 -15.28 1.49 13.81
N MET A 62 -15.63 2.36 12.86
CA MET A 62 -15.74 2.03 11.44
C MET A 62 -14.67 2.79 10.66
N VAL A 63 -14.15 2.16 9.60
CA VAL A 63 -13.21 2.80 8.68
C VAL A 63 -14.00 3.32 7.49
N GLY A 64 -14.11 4.64 7.41
CA GLY A 64 -14.67 5.36 6.27
C GLY A 64 -13.62 5.62 5.19
N GLN A 65 -13.89 6.60 4.33
CA GLN A 65 -13.13 6.81 3.11
C GLN A 65 -11.75 7.45 3.36
N ILE A 66 -10.73 6.92 2.68
CA ILE A 66 -9.38 7.50 2.57
C ILE A 66 -9.17 7.99 1.14
N VAL A 67 -9.19 9.32 0.96
CA VAL A 67 -9.24 9.94 -0.37
C VAL A 67 -7.84 10.42 -0.81
N PRO A 68 -7.37 10.04 -2.01
CA PRO A 68 -6.17 10.66 -2.59
C PRO A 68 -6.36 12.16 -2.81
N SER A 69 -5.32 12.95 -2.54
CA SER A 69 -5.31 14.39 -2.84
C SER A 69 -5.42 14.63 -4.34
N LYS A 70 -5.70 15.88 -4.76
CA LYS A 70 -5.76 16.27 -6.17
C LYS A 70 -4.51 15.89 -6.98
N ASP A 71 -3.32 15.99 -6.39
CA ASP A 71 -2.06 15.61 -7.05
C ASP A 71 -1.92 14.09 -7.27
N LEU A 72 -2.86 13.31 -6.71
CA LEU A 72 -2.98 11.86 -6.81
C LEU A 72 -4.38 11.47 -7.32
N GLU A 73 -5.04 12.32 -8.12
CA GLU A 73 -6.39 12.03 -8.65
C GLU A 73 -6.45 10.75 -9.49
N ASN A 74 -5.33 10.34 -10.07
CA ASN A 74 -5.17 9.09 -10.79
C ASN A 74 -4.67 7.94 -9.90
N SER A 75 -4.57 8.07 -8.58
CA SER A 75 -4.21 6.94 -7.70
C SER A 75 -5.46 6.26 -7.16
N ASN A 76 -5.43 4.92 -7.07
CA ASN A 76 -6.41 4.12 -6.34
C ASN A 76 -5.82 3.57 -5.02
N GLY A 77 -4.91 4.32 -4.39
CA GLY A 77 -4.25 3.89 -3.15
C GLY A 77 -5.18 3.78 -1.93
N GLY A 78 -6.30 4.51 -1.92
CA GLY A 78 -7.23 4.65 -0.80
C GLY A 78 -7.80 3.33 -0.26
N PRO A 79 -8.52 2.54 -1.08
CA PRO A 79 -9.13 1.27 -0.64
C PRO A 79 -8.14 0.29 0.00
N GLY A 80 -6.92 0.17 -0.55
CA GLY A 80 -5.87 -0.65 0.04
C GLY A 80 -5.46 -0.17 1.44
N ILE A 81 -5.38 1.15 1.66
CA ILE A 81 -5.05 1.74 2.97
C ILE A 81 -6.21 1.55 3.95
N GLU A 82 -7.46 1.78 3.51
CA GLU A 82 -8.67 1.54 4.32
C GLU A 82 -8.69 0.11 4.87
N ARG A 83 -8.43 -0.87 4.00
CA ARG A 83 -8.37 -2.28 4.38
C ARG A 83 -7.26 -2.55 5.39
N LEU A 84 -6.05 -2.05 5.14
CA LEU A 84 -4.94 -2.22 6.08
C LEU A 84 -5.25 -1.62 7.46
N ILE A 85 -5.94 -0.48 7.53
CA ILE A 85 -6.37 0.13 8.79
C ILE A 85 -7.38 -0.79 9.49
N GLU A 86 -8.38 -1.28 8.77
CA GLU A 86 -9.41 -2.17 9.31
C GLU A 86 -8.80 -3.46 9.88
N ASP A 87 -7.92 -4.12 9.13
CA ASP A 87 -7.23 -5.34 9.55
C ASP A 87 -6.33 -5.09 10.76
N SER A 88 -5.62 -3.97 10.77
CA SER A 88 -4.80 -3.57 11.91
C SER A 88 -5.64 -3.31 13.16
N LEU A 89 -6.80 -2.64 13.04
CA LEU A 89 -7.70 -2.42 14.17
C LEU A 89 -8.28 -3.75 14.70
N ARG A 90 -8.65 -4.67 13.80
CA ARG A 90 -9.15 -6.00 14.17
C ARG A 90 -8.08 -6.84 14.86
N SER A 91 -6.82 -6.78 14.41
CA SER A 91 -5.72 -7.54 14.99
C SER A 91 -5.34 -7.07 16.40
N LEU A 92 -5.50 -5.77 16.69
CA LEU A 92 -5.25 -5.19 18.02
C LEU A 92 -6.25 -5.67 19.09
N LYS A 93 -7.48 -6.03 18.71
CA LYS A 93 -8.56 -6.49 19.62
C LYS A 93 -8.89 -5.53 20.78
N THR A 94 -8.51 -4.26 20.67
CA THR A 94 -8.77 -3.21 21.67
C THR A 94 -10.08 -2.47 21.43
N VAL A 95 -10.51 -2.40 20.17
CA VAL A 95 -11.78 -1.78 19.72
C VAL A 95 -12.64 -2.80 18.98
N THR A 96 -13.95 -2.55 18.91
CA THR A 96 -14.86 -3.34 18.07
C THR A 96 -14.96 -2.68 16.69
N VAL A 97 -14.46 -3.35 15.65
CA VAL A 97 -14.54 -2.83 14.28
C VAL A 97 -15.86 -3.25 13.62
N LEU A 98 -16.72 -2.28 13.31
CA LEU A 98 -18.02 -2.49 12.69
C LEU A 98 -18.02 -1.93 11.25
N PRO A 99 -18.73 -2.58 10.31
CA PRO A 99 -18.84 -2.10 8.94
C PRO A 99 -19.73 -0.85 8.82
N ASN A 100 -20.62 -0.62 9.79
CA ASN A 100 -21.50 0.54 9.88
C ASN A 100 -21.96 0.76 11.32
N GLY A 101 -22.54 1.93 11.60
CA GLY A 101 -23.17 2.23 12.89
C GLY A 101 -22.21 2.24 14.08
N ALA A 102 -20.91 2.42 13.83
CA ALA A 102 -19.91 2.52 14.89
C ALA A 102 -20.01 3.86 15.64
N SER A 103 -19.53 3.88 16.88
CA SER A 103 -19.43 5.10 17.69
C SER A 103 -18.47 6.13 17.08
N PHE A 104 -17.42 5.65 16.42
CA PHE A 104 -16.43 6.47 15.75
C PHE A 104 -16.25 6.07 14.29
N GLU A 105 -15.97 7.06 13.45
CA GLU A 105 -15.59 6.90 12.04
C GLU A 105 -14.16 7.41 11.82
N VAL A 106 -13.32 6.59 11.19
CA VAL A 106 -12.00 6.97 10.70
C VAL A 106 -12.11 7.36 9.23
N THR A 107 -11.83 8.62 8.89
CA THR A 107 -11.68 9.06 7.50
C THR A 107 -10.31 9.67 7.29
N GLY A 108 -9.93 9.99 6.05
CA GLY A 108 -8.62 10.58 5.83
C GLY A 108 -8.30 10.94 4.40
N SER A 109 -7.06 11.41 4.22
CA SER A 109 -6.54 11.78 2.92
C SER A 109 -5.08 11.40 2.75
N VAL A 110 -4.72 11.07 1.51
CA VAL A 110 -3.38 10.67 1.10
C VAL A 110 -2.77 11.78 0.25
N PHE A 111 -1.61 12.29 0.64
CA PHE A 111 -0.94 13.38 -0.08
C PHE A 111 0.46 12.96 -0.53
N PHE A 112 0.92 13.47 -1.66
CA PHE A 112 2.31 13.33 -2.11
C PHE A 112 3.08 14.65 -1.91
N VAL A 113 3.70 14.79 -0.74
CA VAL A 113 4.25 16.06 -0.23
C VAL A 113 5.76 16.01 -0.12
N ALA A 114 6.40 17.17 -0.01
CA ALA A 114 7.83 17.20 0.33
C ALA A 114 8.05 16.56 1.71
N THR A 115 9.15 15.84 1.87
CA THR A 115 9.53 15.29 3.17
C THR A 115 9.65 16.43 4.20
N PRO A 116 9.16 16.24 5.43
CA PRO A 116 9.38 17.21 6.51
C PRO A 116 10.83 17.21 7.02
N SER A 117 11.62 16.19 6.66
CA SER A 117 13.00 16.01 7.08
C SER A 117 13.88 17.19 6.66
N GLN A 118 14.76 17.61 7.56
CA GLN A 118 15.76 18.65 7.31
C GLN A 118 17.13 18.04 6.97
N GLU A 119 17.23 16.72 6.90
CA GLU A 119 18.48 16.06 6.52
C GLU A 119 18.82 16.41 5.07
N PRO A 120 20.06 16.87 4.76
CA PRO A 120 20.43 17.31 3.42
C PRO A 120 20.13 16.29 2.31
N ILE A 121 20.29 15.01 2.61
CA ILE A 121 20.06 13.92 1.65
C ILE A 121 18.58 13.66 1.36
N GLU A 122 17.69 14.16 2.22
CA GLU A 122 16.25 14.04 2.05
C GLU A 122 15.61 15.31 1.47
N VAL A 123 16.34 16.43 1.43
CA VAL A 123 15.83 17.69 0.84
C VAL A 123 15.42 17.47 -0.61
N GLY A 124 14.16 17.78 -0.92
CA GLY A 124 13.57 17.61 -2.26
C GLY A 124 12.93 16.25 -2.50
N LEU A 125 13.07 15.28 -1.59
CA LEU A 125 12.32 14.03 -1.67
C LEU A 125 10.83 14.27 -1.40
N LYS A 126 9.99 13.54 -2.13
CA LYS A 126 8.55 13.47 -1.89
C LYS A 126 8.21 12.18 -1.14
N VAL A 127 7.27 12.28 -0.22
CA VAL A 127 6.80 11.18 0.63
C VAL A 127 5.28 11.12 0.56
N ILE A 128 4.71 9.97 0.90
CA ILE A 128 3.26 9.90 1.11
C ILE A 128 2.98 10.33 2.54
N ARG A 129 2.13 11.36 2.69
CA ARG A 129 1.58 11.77 3.98
C ARG A 129 0.15 11.26 4.09
N LEU A 130 -0.08 10.39 5.05
CA LEU A 130 -1.41 9.90 5.43
C LEU A 130 -1.93 10.76 6.58
N ASN A 131 -3.02 11.48 6.34
CA ASN A 131 -3.73 12.26 7.36
C ASN A 131 -5.06 11.59 7.67
N LEU A 132 -5.19 11.03 8.87
CA LEU A 132 -6.43 10.41 9.35
C LEU A 132 -7.12 11.30 10.37
N LYS A 133 -8.44 11.23 10.37
CA LYS A 133 -9.36 11.91 11.28
C LYS A 133 -10.26 10.88 11.93
N LEU A 134 -10.43 10.98 13.24
CA LEU A 134 -11.40 10.18 13.98
C LEU A 134 -12.58 11.09 14.36
N THR A 135 -13.79 10.74 13.95
CA THR A 135 -15.00 11.54 14.20
C THR A 135 -16.00 10.75 15.03
N LYS A 136 -16.52 11.32 16.11
CA LYS A 136 -17.57 10.68 16.91
C LYS A 136 -18.91 10.78 16.22
N ALA A 137 -19.50 9.65 15.83
CA ALA A 137 -20.70 9.61 14.99
C ALA A 137 -21.91 10.32 15.61
N ALA A 138 -22.05 10.26 16.94
CA ALA A 138 -23.19 10.87 17.64
C ALA A 138 -23.15 12.40 17.68
N THR A 139 -21.97 13.02 17.65
CA THR A 139 -21.78 14.47 17.85
C THR A 139 -21.19 15.17 16.63
N GLY A 140 -20.57 14.43 15.72
CA GLY A 140 -19.75 14.99 14.63
C GLY A 140 -18.44 15.61 15.11
N GLU A 141 -18.05 15.40 16.37
CA GLU A 141 -16.83 15.97 16.94
C GLU A 141 -15.60 15.22 16.41
N GLU A 142 -14.65 15.95 15.82
CA GLU A 142 -13.37 15.41 15.39
C GLU A 142 -12.40 15.30 16.59
N SER A 143 -11.60 14.24 16.62
CA SER A 143 -10.50 14.12 17.58
C SER A 143 -9.53 15.28 17.43
N SER A 144 -9.16 15.91 18.55
CA SER A 144 -8.22 17.03 18.58
C SER A 144 -6.79 16.66 18.18
N VAL A 145 -6.45 15.37 18.20
CA VAL A 145 -5.11 14.86 17.89
C VAL A 145 -5.05 14.41 16.42
N PRO A 146 -4.25 15.06 15.57
CA PRO A 146 -4.10 14.63 14.18
C PRO A 146 -3.31 13.32 14.11
N ILE A 147 -3.86 12.33 13.42
CA ILE A 147 -3.15 11.07 13.15
C ILE A 147 -2.46 11.23 11.79
N THR A 148 -1.22 11.74 11.82
CA THR A 148 -0.40 11.92 10.62
C THR A 148 0.70 10.88 10.56
N ARG A 149 0.90 10.25 9.39
CA ARG A 149 2.00 9.32 9.13
C ARG A 149 2.69 9.62 7.81
N PHE A 150 3.98 9.30 7.72
CA PHE A 150 4.80 9.50 6.53
C PHE A 150 5.35 8.16 6.04
N ILE A 151 5.14 7.88 4.77
CA ILE A 151 5.69 6.70 4.08
C ILE A 151 6.81 7.20 3.18
N LYS A 152 8.05 6.86 3.55
CA LYS A 152 9.28 7.33 2.91
C LYS A 152 9.89 6.31 1.94
N ASN A 153 9.47 5.05 2.03
CA ASN A 153 10.00 3.96 1.21
C ASN A 153 9.48 4.04 -0.23
N ASN A 154 10.38 4.11 -1.22
CA ASN A 154 10.01 4.25 -2.63
C ASN A 154 9.16 3.10 -3.17
N THR A 155 9.32 1.86 -2.68
CA THR A 155 8.49 0.71 -3.04
C THR A 155 7.03 0.91 -2.59
N GLN A 156 6.83 1.47 -1.40
CA GLN A 156 5.49 1.77 -0.90
C GLN A 156 4.90 3.00 -1.59
N ILE A 157 5.74 4.00 -1.88
CA ILE A 157 5.31 5.19 -2.62
C ILE A 157 4.82 4.80 -4.02
N ILE A 158 5.60 4.02 -4.80
CA ILE A 158 5.18 3.60 -6.15
C ILE A 158 3.90 2.76 -6.13
N ARG A 159 3.75 1.89 -5.12
CA ARG A 159 2.53 1.11 -4.88
C ARG A 159 1.30 1.99 -4.67
N ILE A 160 1.45 3.09 -3.91
CA ILE A 160 0.33 3.99 -3.61
C ILE A 160 0.04 4.91 -4.80
N VAL A 161 1.06 5.50 -5.42
CA VAL A 161 0.86 6.50 -6.49
C VAL A 161 0.51 5.87 -7.84
N GLN A 162 0.88 4.61 -8.05
CA GLN A 162 0.53 3.79 -9.21
C GLN A 162 0.84 4.38 -10.60
N PRO A 163 2.02 4.99 -10.84
CA PRO A 163 2.41 5.35 -12.20
C PRO A 163 2.96 4.11 -12.92
N SER A 164 3.02 4.18 -14.24
CA SER A 164 3.74 3.22 -15.09
C SER A 164 5.10 3.80 -15.46
N GLY A 165 6.15 2.99 -15.41
CA GLY A 165 7.50 3.42 -15.79
C GLY A 165 8.64 2.60 -15.19
N SER A 166 9.81 2.74 -15.80
CA SER A 166 11.05 2.12 -15.31
C SER A 166 11.58 2.81 -14.05
N LEU A 167 12.09 2.02 -13.12
CA LEU A 167 12.73 2.45 -11.88
C LEU A 167 14.10 1.78 -11.77
N PRO A 168 15.08 2.15 -12.61
CA PRO A 168 16.34 1.42 -12.66
C PRO A 168 17.06 1.45 -11.29
N LEU A 169 17.78 0.36 -11.02
CA LEU A 169 18.73 0.28 -9.91
C LEU A 169 20.15 0.42 -10.47
N ASP A 170 20.92 1.31 -9.88
CA ASP A 170 22.35 1.43 -10.14
C ASP A 170 23.10 0.84 -8.94
N PRO A 171 23.69 -0.37 -9.07
CA PRO A 171 24.39 -1.03 -7.97
C PRO A 171 25.70 -0.32 -7.59
N THR A 172 26.15 0.66 -8.37
CA THR A 172 27.35 1.44 -8.07
C THR A 172 27.07 2.64 -7.15
N LYS A 173 25.80 3.00 -6.96
CA LYS A 173 25.38 4.12 -6.11
C LYS A 173 25.05 3.66 -4.68
N PRO A 174 25.40 4.43 -3.64
CA PRO A 174 24.93 4.19 -2.29
C PRO A 174 23.39 4.25 -2.18
N ASP A 175 22.81 3.47 -1.26
CA ASP A 175 21.35 3.40 -1.08
C ASP A 175 20.66 4.76 -0.93
N PRO A 176 21.19 5.74 -0.17
CA PRO A 176 20.51 7.03 -0.03
C PRO A 176 20.45 7.83 -1.34
N GLU A 177 21.49 7.77 -2.17
CA GLU A 177 21.52 8.42 -3.48
C GLU A 177 20.59 7.73 -4.46
N GLN A 178 20.63 6.39 -4.49
CA GLN A 178 19.73 5.58 -5.31
C GLN A 178 18.26 5.81 -4.92
N ARG A 179 17.97 5.92 -3.61
CA ARG A 179 16.64 6.29 -3.09
C ARG A 179 16.22 7.67 -3.58
N ALA A 180 17.12 8.65 -3.56
CA ALA A 180 16.81 10.01 -4.01
C ALA A 180 16.49 10.07 -5.51
N GLU A 181 17.31 9.41 -6.34
CA GLU A 181 17.10 9.34 -7.79
C GLU A 181 15.79 8.64 -8.12
N ARG A 182 15.53 7.47 -7.52
CA ARG A 182 14.27 6.75 -7.73
C ARG A 182 13.05 7.57 -7.30
N ASN A 183 13.18 8.32 -6.20
CA ASN A 183 12.09 9.19 -5.76
C ASN A 183 11.80 10.29 -6.79
N LYS A 184 12.86 10.88 -7.37
CA LYS A 184 12.73 11.85 -8.46
C LYS A 184 12.09 11.21 -9.70
N THR A 185 12.48 9.99 -10.07
CA THR A 185 11.84 9.25 -11.17
C THR A 185 10.35 9.05 -10.89
N ILE A 186 9.95 8.65 -9.67
CA ILE A 186 8.53 8.52 -9.30
C ILE A 186 7.78 9.86 -9.47
N GLN A 187 8.40 10.97 -9.06
CA GLN A 187 7.83 12.31 -9.25
C GLN A 187 7.65 12.67 -10.74
N GLU A 188 8.58 12.27 -11.59
CA GLU A 188 8.50 12.48 -13.05
C GLU A 188 7.44 11.60 -13.69
N LEU A 189 7.37 10.31 -13.33
CA LEU A 189 6.38 9.37 -13.84
C LEU A 189 4.95 9.73 -13.43
N LEU A 190 4.76 10.36 -12.27
CA LEU A 190 3.44 10.85 -11.86
C LEU A 190 2.96 12.01 -12.76
N LYS A 191 3.89 12.85 -13.25
CA LYS A 191 3.59 13.97 -14.17
C LYS A 191 3.45 13.50 -15.61
N ASN A 192 4.32 12.57 -16.02
CA ASN A 192 4.40 12.04 -17.37
C ASN A 192 4.50 10.51 -17.30
N PRO A 193 3.37 9.81 -17.13
CA PRO A 193 3.37 8.36 -17.08
C PRO A 193 3.99 7.75 -18.34
N GLN A 194 4.79 6.71 -18.16
CA GLN A 194 5.40 5.98 -19.27
C GLN A 194 4.66 4.67 -19.47
N SER A 195 3.98 4.55 -20.59
CA SER A 195 3.33 3.32 -20.99
C SER A 195 3.50 3.07 -22.48
N PHE A 196 3.46 1.80 -22.87
CA PHE A 196 3.52 1.37 -24.23
C PHE A 196 2.49 0.26 -24.44
N ILE A 197 1.60 0.47 -25.42
CA ILE A 197 0.65 -0.54 -25.89
C ILE A 197 1.22 -1.08 -27.19
N ASP A 198 1.46 -2.40 -27.26
CA ASP A 198 2.09 -3.03 -28.42
C ASP A 198 1.17 -2.94 -29.65
N PRO A 199 1.55 -2.23 -30.73
CA PRO A 199 0.68 -2.06 -31.89
C PRO A 199 0.36 -3.37 -32.62
N ALA A 200 1.22 -4.38 -32.50
CA ALA A 200 1.00 -5.70 -33.10
C ALA A 200 0.10 -6.58 -32.21
N HIS A 201 0.10 -6.33 -30.90
CA HIS A 201 -0.65 -7.09 -29.92
C HIS A 201 -1.24 -6.12 -28.87
N PRO A 202 -2.32 -5.39 -29.18
CA PRO A 202 -2.81 -4.29 -28.35
C PRO A 202 -3.28 -4.72 -26.95
N SER A 203 -3.40 -6.02 -26.66
CA SER A 203 -3.62 -6.53 -25.30
C SER A 203 -2.37 -6.49 -24.41
N LEU A 204 -1.17 -6.35 -24.99
CA LEU A 204 0.10 -6.30 -24.27
C LEU A 204 0.49 -4.86 -23.93
N VAL A 205 0.65 -4.62 -22.63
CA VAL A 205 1.02 -3.31 -22.07
C VAL A 205 2.36 -3.42 -21.35
N SER A 206 3.26 -2.46 -21.55
CA SER A 206 4.51 -2.33 -20.81
C SER A 206 4.77 -0.88 -20.39
N SER A 207 5.82 -0.64 -19.61
CA SER A 207 6.26 0.71 -19.24
C SER A 207 6.97 1.44 -20.40
N ALA A 208 7.61 0.69 -21.30
CA ALA A 208 8.29 1.18 -22.47
C ALA A 208 8.33 0.11 -23.57
N LYS A 209 8.54 0.52 -24.82
CA LYS A 209 8.65 -0.38 -25.98
C LYS A 209 9.67 -1.50 -25.77
N GLU A 210 10.82 -1.16 -25.20
CA GLU A 210 11.94 -2.09 -24.98
C GLU A 210 11.90 -2.73 -23.57
N SER A 211 10.85 -2.51 -22.78
CA SER A 211 10.73 -3.16 -21.48
C SER A 211 10.57 -4.67 -21.68
N PRO A 212 11.33 -5.49 -20.93
CA PRO A 212 11.22 -6.94 -21.01
C PRO A 212 10.00 -7.48 -20.28
N TYR A 213 9.20 -6.60 -19.68
CA TYR A 213 8.05 -6.95 -18.86
C TYR A 213 6.78 -6.43 -19.53
N LYS A 214 5.86 -7.34 -19.85
CA LYS A 214 4.54 -6.99 -20.40
C LYS A 214 3.43 -7.57 -19.52
N VAL A 215 2.34 -6.84 -19.41
CA VAL A 215 1.12 -7.25 -18.72
C VAL A 215 0.01 -7.36 -19.76
N GLU A 216 -0.75 -8.43 -19.68
CA GLU A 216 -1.92 -8.68 -20.50
C GLU A 216 -3.13 -8.95 -19.60
N ILE A 217 -4.24 -8.27 -19.85
CA ILE A 217 -5.49 -8.52 -19.14
C ILE A 217 -6.38 -9.37 -20.01
N LEU A 218 -6.80 -10.52 -19.48
CA LEU A 218 -7.72 -11.42 -20.16
C LEU A 218 -9.06 -11.37 -19.46
N ALA A 219 -10.15 -11.19 -20.19
CA ALA A 219 -11.48 -11.15 -19.59
C ALA A 219 -12.51 -11.90 -20.42
N GLY A 220 -13.46 -12.54 -19.73
CA GLY A 220 -14.56 -13.28 -20.33
C GLY A 220 -15.78 -13.37 -19.41
N PRO A 221 -16.95 -13.76 -19.93
CA PRO A 221 -18.17 -13.85 -19.14
C PRO A 221 -18.04 -14.91 -18.04
N LEU A 222 -18.51 -14.58 -16.83
CA LEU A 222 -18.87 -15.60 -15.85
C LEU A 222 -20.04 -16.40 -16.46
N GLY A 223 -19.85 -17.70 -16.69
CA GLY A 223 -20.85 -18.57 -17.28
C GLY A 223 -22.00 -18.89 -16.30
N ASP A 224 -22.49 -20.12 -16.37
CA ASP A 224 -23.44 -20.75 -15.45
C ASP A 224 -22.81 -21.06 -14.07
N GLY A 225 -22.02 -20.13 -13.52
CA GLY A 225 -21.21 -20.34 -12.33
C GLY A 225 -19.84 -20.97 -12.61
N SER A 226 -19.53 -21.23 -13.88
CA SER A 226 -18.20 -21.69 -14.33
C SER A 226 -17.43 -20.58 -15.07
N VAL A 227 -16.10 -20.58 -14.92
CA VAL A 227 -15.21 -19.69 -15.67
C VAL A 227 -15.19 -20.15 -17.14
N ARG A 228 -15.63 -19.28 -18.05
CA ARG A 228 -15.49 -19.51 -19.50
C ARG A 228 -14.11 -19.04 -19.97
N PRO A 229 -13.62 -19.48 -21.15
CA PRO A 229 -12.32 -19.06 -21.66
C PRO A 229 -12.21 -17.53 -21.73
N THR A 230 -11.20 -17.00 -21.06
CA THR A 230 -10.84 -15.58 -21.10
C THR A 230 -10.08 -15.27 -22.39
N ARG A 231 -10.11 -14.02 -22.84
CA ARG A 231 -9.37 -13.55 -24.01
C ARG A 231 -8.68 -12.24 -23.70
N GLY A 232 -7.49 -12.04 -24.27
CA GLY A 232 -6.76 -10.78 -24.20
C GLY A 232 -7.66 -9.63 -24.62
N ARG A 233 -7.67 -8.57 -23.82
CA ARG A 233 -8.44 -7.36 -24.09
C ARG A 233 -7.50 -6.27 -24.58
N ASP A 234 -7.83 -5.72 -25.73
CA ASP A 234 -7.10 -4.58 -26.29
C ASP A 234 -7.11 -3.42 -25.30
N ALA A 235 -5.92 -2.88 -25.05
CA ALA A 235 -5.74 -1.67 -24.29
C ALA A 235 -5.84 -0.45 -25.21
N THR A 236 -6.38 0.64 -24.66
CA THR A 236 -6.40 1.97 -25.28
C THR A 236 -5.71 2.97 -24.37
N ALA A 237 -5.07 4.00 -24.91
CA ALA A 237 -4.53 5.08 -24.10
C ALA A 237 -5.62 6.07 -23.68
N GLU A 238 -5.73 6.39 -22.39
CA GLU A 238 -6.54 7.51 -21.90
C GLU A 238 -5.89 8.86 -22.21
N THR A 239 -6.61 9.96 -21.97
CA THR A 239 -6.15 11.34 -22.21
C THR A 239 -4.83 11.67 -21.50
N ASN A 240 -4.53 11.02 -20.38
CA ASN A 240 -3.30 11.19 -19.61
C ASN A 240 -2.17 10.20 -20.00
N GLY A 241 -2.34 9.42 -21.07
CA GLY A 241 -1.36 8.44 -21.54
C GLY A 241 -1.33 7.14 -20.74
N LEU A 242 -2.28 6.91 -19.83
CA LEU A 242 -2.39 5.65 -19.10
C LEU A 242 -3.12 4.59 -19.93
N PRO A 243 -2.67 3.33 -19.91
CA PRO A 243 -3.38 2.22 -20.55
C PRO A 243 -4.71 1.95 -19.86
N PHE A 244 -5.74 1.69 -20.65
CA PHE A 244 -7.08 1.36 -20.18
C PHE A 244 -7.62 0.13 -20.91
N VAL A 245 -8.22 -0.77 -20.15
CA VAL A 245 -8.88 -1.98 -20.63
C VAL A 245 -10.33 -1.99 -20.18
N ASN A 246 -11.25 -2.22 -21.12
CA ASN A 246 -12.65 -2.38 -20.78
C ASN A 246 -12.93 -3.82 -20.28
N ILE A 247 -13.34 -3.95 -19.02
CA ILE A 247 -13.81 -5.19 -18.41
C ILE A 247 -15.25 -4.95 -17.96
N ALA A 248 -16.19 -5.73 -18.48
CA ALA A 248 -17.60 -5.52 -18.19
C ALA A 248 -18.00 -6.12 -16.84
N ARG A 249 -19.03 -5.56 -16.22
CA ARG A 249 -19.68 -6.16 -15.05
C ARG A 249 -20.15 -7.58 -15.37
N GLY A 250 -19.92 -8.50 -14.45
CA GLY A 250 -20.22 -9.91 -14.60
C GLY A 250 -19.14 -10.70 -15.35
N GLU A 251 -18.07 -10.04 -15.80
CA GLU A 251 -16.90 -10.74 -16.35
C GLU A 251 -15.94 -11.16 -15.25
N VAL A 252 -15.33 -12.32 -15.48
CA VAL A 252 -14.12 -12.75 -14.79
C VAL A 252 -12.91 -12.33 -15.61
N TYR A 253 -11.82 -12.02 -14.93
CA TYR A 253 -10.57 -11.69 -15.61
C TYR A 253 -9.38 -12.36 -14.94
N GLU A 254 -8.29 -12.45 -15.71
CA GLU A 254 -7.00 -13.01 -15.34
C GLU A 254 -5.92 -12.01 -15.76
N ILE A 255 -4.77 -12.07 -15.09
CA ILE A 255 -3.62 -11.22 -15.39
C ILE A 255 -2.49 -12.12 -15.89
N ARG A 256 -2.07 -11.93 -17.14
CA ARG A 256 -0.89 -12.59 -17.69
C ARG A 256 0.30 -11.68 -17.60
N ILE A 257 1.40 -12.21 -17.10
CA ILE A 257 2.67 -11.50 -16.98
C ILE A 257 3.68 -12.18 -17.89
N HIS A 258 4.27 -11.40 -18.77
CA HIS A 258 5.27 -11.83 -19.74
C HIS A 258 6.64 -11.34 -19.29
N ASN A 259 7.61 -12.25 -19.17
CA ASN A 259 9.00 -11.94 -18.88
C ASN A 259 9.89 -12.38 -20.06
N THR A 260 10.42 -11.42 -20.82
CA THR A 260 11.43 -11.66 -21.86
C THR A 260 12.86 -11.39 -21.37
N SER A 261 13.04 -11.01 -20.10
CA SER A 261 14.38 -10.82 -19.54
C SER A 261 15.05 -12.18 -19.31
N PRO A 262 16.39 -12.29 -19.39
CA PRO A 262 17.09 -13.55 -19.14
C PRO A 262 17.02 -13.99 -17.67
N GLY A 263 16.71 -13.07 -16.76
CA GLY A 263 16.64 -13.33 -15.31
C GLY A 263 15.24 -13.67 -14.83
N GLU A 264 15.19 -14.37 -13.69
CA GLU A 264 13.96 -14.51 -12.92
C GLU A 264 13.51 -13.14 -12.39
N VAL A 265 12.21 -12.93 -12.30
CA VAL A 265 11.61 -11.70 -11.76
C VAL A 265 10.53 -12.06 -10.74
N ALA A 266 10.48 -11.31 -9.65
CA ALA A 266 9.41 -11.36 -8.67
C ALA A 266 8.38 -10.28 -9.01
N ALA A 267 7.14 -10.69 -9.27
CA ALA A 267 6.05 -9.79 -9.59
C ALA A 267 5.11 -9.61 -8.39
N GLN A 268 4.90 -8.38 -7.94
CA GLN A 268 3.80 -8.05 -7.03
C GLN A 268 2.63 -7.55 -7.85
N VAL A 269 1.45 -8.14 -7.64
CA VAL A 269 0.23 -7.75 -8.34
C VAL A 269 -0.76 -7.18 -7.36
N PHE A 270 -1.25 -5.98 -7.71
CA PHE A 270 -2.23 -5.24 -6.94
C PHE A 270 -3.43 -4.91 -7.81
N ILE A 271 -4.63 -5.07 -7.24
CA ILE A 271 -5.88 -4.58 -7.81
C ILE A 271 -6.42 -3.57 -6.82
N ASP A 272 -6.49 -2.30 -7.24
CA ASP A 272 -6.89 -1.18 -6.40
C ASP A 272 -6.09 -1.10 -5.09
N ASN A 273 -4.77 -1.32 -5.22
CA ASN A 273 -3.80 -1.34 -4.12
C ASN A 273 -3.98 -2.52 -3.13
N ILE A 274 -4.86 -3.47 -3.43
CA ILE A 274 -5.04 -4.73 -2.70
C ILE A 274 -4.20 -5.81 -3.40
N GLY A 275 -3.25 -6.41 -2.69
CA GLY A 275 -2.38 -7.44 -3.25
C GLY A 275 -3.14 -8.75 -3.50
N VAL A 276 -2.74 -9.51 -4.53
CA VAL A 276 -3.39 -10.80 -4.88
C VAL A 276 -3.36 -11.84 -3.76
N PHE A 277 -2.43 -11.71 -2.81
CA PHE A 277 -2.29 -12.56 -1.63
C PHE A 277 -3.03 -12.03 -0.39
N ALA A 278 -3.73 -10.89 -0.47
CA ALA A 278 -4.36 -10.26 0.70
C ALA A 278 -5.46 -11.11 1.36
N PHE A 279 -6.02 -12.09 0.64
CA PHE A 279 -7.07 -13.00 1.12
C PHE A 279 -6.57 -14.44 1.27
N SER A 280 -5.25 -14.62 1.33
CA SER A 280 -4.61 -15.93 1.52
C SER A 280 -4.88 -16.47 2.92
N ASP A 281 -5.30 -17.74 3.00
CA ASP A 281 -5.38 -18.53 4.23
C ASP A 281 -3.98 -18.99 4.69
N ASP A 282 -2.99 -18.99 3.79
CA ASP A 282 -1.59 -19.21 4.14
C ASP A 282 -0.99 -17.92 4.73
N HIS A 283 -0.73 -17.95 6.04
CA HIS A 283 -0.16 -16.83 6.80
C HIS A 283 1.29 -17.07 7.22
N ASP A 284 2.02 -15.98 7.49
CA ASP A 284 3.36 -16.05 8.07
C ASP A 284 3.27 -16.72 9.46
N PRO A 285 4.05 -17.78 9.74
CA PRO A 285 4.01 -18.44 11.05
C PRO A 285 4.43 -17.53 12.22
N ASN A 286 5.22 -16.48 11.95
CA ASN A 286 5.65 -15.50 12.95
C ASN A 286 4.69 -14.31 13.07
N ASP A 287 3.87 -14.08 12.06
CA ASP A 287 2.86 -13.01 12.05
C ASP A 287 1.58 -13.47 11.32
N PRO A 288 0.64 -14.08 12.05
CA PRO A 288 -0.62 -14.57 11.48
C PRO A 288 -1.48 -13.48 10.84
N SER A 289 -1.18 -12.20 11.05
CA SER A 289 -1.90 -11.10 10.40
C SER A 289 -1.42 -10.82 8.98
N ARG A 290 -0.28 -11.40 8.58
CA ARG A 290 0.33 -11.20 7.27
C ARG A 290 0.19 -12.44 6.40
N PRO A 291 -0.09 -12.28 5.09
CA PRO A 291 -0.05 -13.41 4.18
C PRO A 291 1.38 -13.93 4.07
N LYS A 292 1.52 -15.24 3.94
CA LYS A 292 2.81 -15.92 3.80
C LYS A 292 3.56 -15.49 2.53
N TYR A 293 2.80 -15.22 1.48
CA TYR A 293 3.30 -14.90 0.16
C TYR A 293 3.02 -13.44 -0.20
N SER A 294 3.89 -12.87 -1.04
CA SER A 294 3.78 -11.47 -1.47
C SER A 294 4.11 -11.24 -2.95
N HIS A 295 4.70 -12.22 -3.62
CA HIS A 295 5.16 -12.14 -5.00
C HIS A 295 4.85 -13.43 -5.75
N VAL A 296 4.64 -13.30 -7.06
CA VAL A 296 4.66 -14.42 -8.01
C VAL A 296 6.05 -14.45 -8.65
N ILE A 297 6.71 -15.60 -8.64
CA ILE A 297 8.05 -15.75 -9.23
C ILE A 297 7.90 -16.20 -10.68
N ILE A 298 8.49 -15.43 -11.61
CA ILE A 298 8.38 -15.68 -13.04
C ILE A 298 9.78 -15.99 -13.57
N PRO A 299 10.01 -17.20 -14.11
CA PRO A 299 11.30 -17.56 -14.68
C PRO A 299 11.76 -16.61 -15.79
N GLY A 300 13.07 -16.55 -16.01
CA GLY A 300 13.67 -15.85 -17.14
C GLY A 300 13.36 -16.53 -18.47
N ALA A 301 13.44 -15.74 -19.55
CA ALA A 301 13.27 -16.17 -20.92
C ALA A 301 14.18 -17.37 -21.27
N LYS A 302 13.63 -18.33 -22.01
CA LYS A 302 14.37 -19.51 -22.49
C LYS A 302 14.52 -19.42 -24.00
N GLY A 303 15.75 -19.37 -24.50
CA GLY A 303 16.02 -19.26 -25.94
C GLY A 303 15.50 -17.95 -26.57
N GLY A 304 15.30 -16.89 -25.76
CA GLY A 304 14.73 -15.62 -26.21
C GLY A 304 13.21 -15.57 -26.24
N GLU A 305 12.52 -16.66 -25.93
CA GLU A 305 11.05 -16.69 -25.82
C GLU A 305 10.58 -16.22 -24.44
N ALA A 306 9.52 -15.43 -24.41
CA ALA A 306 8.90 -14.94 -23.18
C ALA A 306 8.38 -16.11 -22.34
N VAL A 307 8.64 -16.08 -21.04
CA VAL A 307 7.90 -16.91 -20.08
C VAL A 307 6.62 -16.16 -19.70
N VAL A 308 5.49 -16.85 -19.76
CA VAL A 308 4.17 -16.28 -19.45
C VAL A 308 3.60 -16.98 -18.24
N GLU A 309 3.32 -16.21 -17.19
CA GLU A 309 2.64 -16.69 -15.98
C GLU A 309 1.24 -16.08 -15.91
N THR A 310 0.24 -16.90 -15.55
CA THR A 310 -1.15 -16.44 -15.44
C THR A 310 -1.57 -16.39 -13.98
N ILE A 311 -2.08 -15.24 -13.54
CA ILE A 311 -2.67 -15.06 -12.22
C ILE A 311 -4.19 -15.10 -12.39
N PRO A 312 -4.84 -16.22 -12.02
CA PRO A 312 -6.24 -16.44 -12.35
C PRO A 312 -7.21 -15.78 -11.37
N GLY A 313 -6.71 -15.24 -10.25
CA GLY A 313 -7.56 -14.71 -9.18
C GLY A 313 -6.80 -14.34 -7.91
N TRP A 314 -7.57 -14.12 -6.85
CA TRP A 314 -7.07 -13.97 -5.48
C TRP A 314 -6.54 -15.31 -4.98
N HIS A 315 -5.32 -15.33 -4.46
CA HIS A 315 -4.75 -16.53 -3.85
C HIS A 315 -5.55 -16.90 -2.59
N LYS A 316 -5.91 -18.19 -2.45
CA LYS A 316 -6.54 -18.74 -1.24
C LYS A 316 -5.55 -19.55 -0.43
N SER A 317 -5.11 -20.69 -0.91
CA SER A 317 -4.05 -21.47 -0.26
C SER A 317 -3.39 -22.41 -1.26
N LEU A 318 -2.10 -22.69 -1.08
CA LEU A 318 -1.40 -23.74 -1.83
C LEU A 318 -1.92 -25.16 -1.50
N LYS A 319 -2.66 -25.33 -0.40
CA LYS A 319 -3.13 -26.62 0.09
C LYS A 319 -4.61 -26.88 -0.18
N SER A 320 -5.35 -25.88 -0.69
CA SER A 320 -6.80 -25.97 -0.90
C SER A 320 -7.15 -26.14 -2.38
N GLU A 321 -8.32 -26.72 -2.63
CA GLU A 321 -8.91 -26.85 -3.96
C GLU A 321 -10.31 -26.20 -3.93
N PRO A 322 -10.54 -25.07 -4.63
CA PRO A 322 -9.58 -24.36 -5.48
C PRO A 322 -8.57 -23.51 -4.68
N ASN A 323 -7.33 -23.48 -5.15
CA ASN A 323 -6.23 -22.67 -4.59
C ASN A 323 -6.34 -21.17 -4.93
N TYR A 324 -7.15 -20.80 -5.92
CA TYR A 324 -7.46 -19.41 -6.31
C TYR A 324 -8.96 -19.15 -6.36
N GLN A 325 -9.34 -17.89 -6.08
CA GLN A 325 -10.68 -17.36 -6.30
C GLN A 325 -10.64 -16.35 -7.44
N ALA A 326 -11.33 -16.63 -8.55
CA ALA A 326 -11.34 -15.78 -9.74
C ALA A 326 -11.62 -14.29 -9.43
N PHE A 327 -10.95 -13.40 -10.16
CA PHE A 327 -11.31 -11.98 -10.14
C PHE A 327 -12.64 -11.80 -10.85
N LEU A 328 -13.63 -11.22 -10.17
CA LEU A 328 -14.96 -10.97 -10.71
C LEU A 328 -15.27 -9.48 -10.62
N VAL A 329 -15.65 -8.86 -11.74
CA VAL A 329 -16.17 -7.49 -11.76
C VAL A 329 -17.64 -7.53 -11.35
N THR A 330 -17.94 -7.11 -10.13
CA THR A 330 -19.31 -7.12 -9.59
C THR A 330 -19.95 -5.73 -9.61
N ALA A 331 -21.20 -5.62 -9.17
CA ALA A 331 -21.81 -4.32 -8.96
C ALA A 331 -21.10 -3.54 -7.85
N TYR A 332 -21.20 -2.21 -7.91
CA TYR A 332 -20.78 -1.30 -6.84
C TYR A 332 -21.33 -1.77 -5.49
N GLY A 333 -20.48 -1.89 -4.48
CA GLY A 333 -20.92 -2.39 -3.17
C GLY A 333 -21.02 -3.93 -3.07
N GLN A 334 -20.60 -4.69 -4.08
CA GLN A 334 -20.54 -6.15 -4.06
C GLN A 334 -19.17 -6.73 -4.41
N GLY A 335 -18.13 -5.89 -4.48
CA GLY A 335 -16.76 -6.30 -4.79
C GLY A 335 -16.03 -6.90 -3.59
N ALA A 336 -14.78 -7.35 -3.80
CA ALA A 336 -13.89 -7.75 -2.70
C ALA A 336 -13.73 -6.62 -1.67
N SER A 337 -13.67 -5.37 -2.13
CA SER A 337 -13.68 -4.17 -1.26
C SER A 337 -14.99 -3.98 -0.50
N SER A 338 -16.12 -4.39 -1.08
CA SER A 338 -17.43 -4.19 -0.44
C SER A 338 -17.81 -5.26 0.58
N LYS A 339 -17.19 -6.45 0.52
CA LYS A 339 -17.21 -7.40 1.64
C LYS A 339 -16.62 -6.81 2.93
N LEU A 340 -15.91 -5.68 2.81
CA LEU A 340 -15.32 -4.92 3.91
C LEU A 340 -16.21 -3.75 4.39
N GLY A 341 -17.45 -3.65 3.91
CA GLY A 341 -18.36 -2.55 4.28
C GLY A 341 -18.05 -1.21 3.61
N GLN A 342 -17.11 -1.16 2.67
CA GLN A 342 -16.73 0.07 1.99
C GLN A 342 -17.64 0.38 0.80
N SER A 343 -18.01 1.66 0.67
CA SER A 343 -18.64 2.19 -0.55
C SER A 343 -17.60 2.28 -1.66
N ALA A 344 -17.87 1.71 -2.84
CA ALA A 344 -16.88 1.52 -3.90
C ALA A 344 -16.53 2.80 -4.71
N HIS A 345 -15.92 3.83 -4.14
CA HIS A 345 -15.76 5.11 -4.85
C HIS A 345 -14.83 5.08 -6.08
N GLY A 346 -15.27 5.68 -7.20
CA GLY A 346 -14.51 5.83 -8.46
C GLY A 346 -14.93 4.82 -9.54
N LYS A 347 -15.14 5.30 -10.78
CA LYS A 347 -15.57 4.48 -11.93
C LYS A 347 -14.44 3.64 -12.57
N VAL A 348 -13.19 3.93 -12.19
CA VAL A 348 -12.00 3.36 -12.82
C VAL A 348 -11.17 2.66 -11.73
N GLY A 349 -10.88 1.39 -11.95
CA GLY A 349 -9.97 0.59 -11.15
C GLY A 349 -8.54 0.63 -11.68
N VAL A 350 -7.57 0.17 -10.89
CA VAL A 350 -6.16 0.04 -11.30
C VAL A 350 -5.66 -1.36 -11.02
N ILE A 351 -5.13 -2.02 -12.05
CA ILE A 351 -4.28 -3.20 -11.92
C ILE A 351 -2.84 -2.73 -12.02
N GLN A 352 -2.03 -2.95 -10.99
CA GLN A 352 -0.61 -2.61 -10.99
C GLN A 352 0.22 -3.88 -10.82
N VAL A 353 1.26 -4.01 -11.65
CA VAL A 353 2.31 -5.01 -11.49
C VAL A 353 3.63 -4.30 -11.22
N LEU A 354 4.27 -4.63 -10.10
CA LEU A 354 5.63 -4.21 -9.76
C LEU A 354 6.58 -5.36 -10.04
N PHE A 355 7.64 -5.10 -10.80
CA PHE A 355 8.64 -6.10 -11.17
C PHE A 355 9.92 -5.85 -10.40
N SER A 356 10.41 -6.84 -9.67
CA SER A 356 11.67 -6.81 -8.95
C SER A 356 12.60 -7.90 -9.44
N ARG A 357 13.91 -7.62 -9.53
CA ARG A 357 14.87 -8.72 -9.69
C ARG A 357 14.82 -9.60 -8.45
N CYS A 358 14.96 -10.90 -8.66
CA CYS A 358 15.03 -11.83 -7.56
C CYS A 358 16.09 -12.89 -7.80
N PHE A 359 16.63 -13.41 -6.69
CA PHE A 359 17.70 -14.40 -6.70
C PHE A 359 17.38 -15.49 -5.70
N ALA A 360 17.74 -16.73 -6.02
CA ALA A 360 17.66 -17.83 -5.08
C ALA A 360 18.51 -17.49 -3.84
N LEU A 361 17.95 -17.71 -2.64
CA LEU A 361 18.75 -17.59 -1.43
C LEU A 361 19.87 -18.64 -1.47
N ALA A 362 21.10 -18.22 -1.18
CA ALA A 362 22.20 -19.17 -1.01
C ALA A 362 21.85 -20.13 0.14
N GLN A 363 22.12 -21.43 -0.04
CA GLN A 363 21.79 -22.48 0.94
C GLN A 363 22.42 -22.26 2.32
N ASP A 364 23.42 -21.39 2.45
CA ASP A 364 24.10 -21.03 3.69
C ASP A 364 23.60 -19.71 4.33
N GLY A 365 22.50 -19.12 3.81
CA GLY A 365 21.93 -17.88 4.31
C GLY A 365 22.80 -16.64 4.06
N LYS A 366 23.89 -16.77 3.30
CA LYS A 366 24.75 -15.65 2.91
C LYS A 366 24.42 -15.26 1.48
N SER A 367 23.63 -14.20 1.33
CA SER A 367 23.43 -13.51 0.05
C SER A 367 24.77 -13.32 -0.66
N LYS A 368 24.90 -13.91 -1.85
CA LYS A 368 25.96 -13.64 -2.80
C LYS A 368 25.38 -13.49 -4.19
N SER A 369 25.51 -12.28 -4.70
CA SER A 369 25.47 -11.97 -6.13
C SER A 369 26.58 -12.75 -6.88
N PRO A 370 26.52 -12.86 -8.22
CA PRO A 370 26.09 -14.02 -9.00
C PRO A 370 27.23 -15.02 -9.34
N GLY A 371 26.91 -16.31 -9.35
CA GLY A 371 27.71 -17.40 -9.95
C GLY A 371 26.79 -18.57 -10.32
N ASN A 372 26.90 -19.08 -11.55
CA ASN A 372 25.96 -20.05 -12.16
C ASN A 372 26.09 -21.49 -11.65
N GLU A 373 24.98 -22.25 -11.58
CA GLU A 373 24.82 -23.59 -12.21
C GLU A 373 23.35 -24.09 -12.23
N THR A 374 22.97 -25.04 -13.10
CA THR A 374 21.63 -25.69 -13.18
C THR A 374 21.75 -27.17 -13.59
N GLY A 375 20.95 -28.06 -12.97
CA GLY A 375 20.80 -29.49 -13.29
C GLY A 375 19.34 -29.94 -13.48
N PHE A 376 19.14 -31.18 -13.96
CA PHE A 376 18.04 -31.70 -14.81
C PHE A 376 16.55 -31.62 -14.35
N GLY A 377 15.64 -31.56 -15.35
CA GLY A 377 14.20 -31.98 -15.32
C GLY A 377 14.00 -33.42 -15.87
N PRO A 378 12.80 -33.97 -16.23
CA PRO A 378 11.42 -33.45 -16.40
C PRO A 378 10.42 -34.05 -15.35
N GLY A 379 9.09 -33.86 -15.33
CA GLY A 379 8.10 -33.22 -16.22
C GLY A 379 6.86 -32.70 -15.45
N ARG A 380 5.88 -32.14 -16.17
CA ARG A 380 4.88 -31.16 -15.66
C ARG A 380 3.49 -31.71 -15.28
N ASN A 381 2.98 -31.17 -14.18
CA ASN A 381 1.66 -30.54 -13.99
C ASN A 381 1.92 -29.17 -13.32
N ILE A 382 1.04 -28.16 -13.44
CA ILE A 382 1.29 -26.84 -12.83
C ILE A 382 0.97 -26.89 -11.34
N GLU A 383 1.95 -27.37 -10.57
CA GLU A 383 2.07 -27.24 -9.13
C GLU A 383 2.82 -25.92 -8.86
N GLN A 384 2.19 -24.97 -8.16
CA GLN A 384 2.92 -23.80 -7.65
C GLN A 384 3.73 -24.25 -6.43
N GLU A 385 5.05 -24.08 -6.49
CA GLU A 385 5.94 -24.37 -5.38
C GLU A 385 6.30 -23.09 -4.62
N GLU A 386 6.36 -23.20 -3.29
CA GLU A 386 6.88 -22.14 -2.45
C GLU A 386 8.36 -21.90 -2.75
N ALA A 387 8.70 -20.65 -3.05
CA ALA A 387 10.06 -20.23 -3.34
C ALA A 387 10.50 -19.16 -2.35
N HIS A 388 11.67 -19.35 -1.75
CA HIS A 388 12.36 -18.30 -1.01
C HIS A 388 13.34 -17.59 -1.94
N ARG A 389 13.21 -16.26 -2.00
CA ARG A 389 14.04 -15.39 -2.84
C ARG A 389 14.48 -14.17 -2.07
N GLU A 390 15.69 -13.71 -2.37
CA GLU A 390 16.08 -12.31 -2.13
C GLU A 390 15.46 -11.46 -3.24
N ILE A 391 14.78 -10.37 -2.86
CA ILE A 391 14.01 -9.54 -3.78
C ILE A 391 14.51 -8.11 -3.66
N GLU A 392 14.98 -7.54 -4.77
CA GLU A 392 15.38 -6.14 -4.85
C GLU A 392 14.16 -5.20 -4.87
N PRO A 393 14.33 -3.88 -4.63
CA PRO A 393 13.28 -2.92 -4.91
C PRO A 393 12.78 -2.99 -6.36
N PRO A 394 11.52 -2.62 -6.65
CA PRO A 394 10.96 -2.73 -8.00
C PRO A 394 11.79 -1.98 -9.05
N ILE A 395 12.13 -2.64 -10.15
CA ILE A 395 12.86 -2.07 -11.29
C ILE A 395 11.96 -1.59 -12.41
N ASP A 396 10.69 -2.01 -12.42
CA ASP A 396 9.69 -1.59 -13.39
C ASP A 396 8.29 -1.63 -12.76
N SER A 397 7.39 -0.79 -13.27
CA SER A 397 5.97 -0.79 -12.89
C SER A 397 5.09 -0.63 -14.11
N VAL A 398 4.09 -1.51 -14.22
CA VAL A 398 3.05 -1.42 -15.25
C VAL A 398 1.71 -1.29 -14.55
N SER A 399 1.03 -0.17 -14.80
CA SER A 399 -0.32 0.11 -14.31
C SER A 399 -1.31 0.18 -15.47
N VAL A 400 -2.38 -0.61 -15.38
CA VAL A 400 -3.47 -0.70 -16.36
C VAL A 400 -4.78 -0.29 -15.68
N ARG A 401 -5.49 0.66 -16.27
CA ARG A 401 -6.81 1.13 -15.83
C ARG A 401 -7.88 0.17 -16.32
N TYR A 402 -8.96 0.01 -15.55
CA TYR A 402 -10.10 -0.78 -16.00
C TYR A 402 -11.44 -0.23 -15.51
N THR A 403 -12.52 -0.65 -16.15
CA THR A 403 -13.89 -0.29 -15.72
C THR A 403 -14.25 -1.06 -14.45
N ARG A 404 -14.68 -0.36 -13.40
CA ARG A 404 -15.19 -0.97 -12.16
C ARG A 404 -16.65 -1.36 -12.25
#